data_AF-A0AAD7ZG60-F1
#
_entry.id   AF-A0AAD7ZG60-F1
#
_cell.length_a   1.000
_cell.length_b   1.000
_cell.length_c   1.000
_cell.angle_alpha   90.00
_cell.angle_beta   90.00
_cell.angle_gamma   90.00
#
_symmetry.space_group_name_H-M   'P 1'
#
loop_
_entity.id
_entity.type
_entity.pdbx_description
1 polymer ?
#
loop_
_entity_poly.entity_id
_entity_poly.type
_entity_poly.pdbx_seq_one_letter_code
_entity_poly.pdbx_strand_id
1 'polypeptide(L)' 'AIFTEDQKDSSSELAFKYAVYRINKDKSLLPNTTLVYDIEYVPRDDSFRTSKKGKASSNI' A
#
# COMPACT_ATOMS: atom_id res chain seq x y z
N ALA A 1 1.21 -0.23 -2.06
CA ALA A 1 -0.01 -1.05 -1.91
C ALA A 1 -0.68 -1.17 -3.27
N ILE A 2 -1.34 -2.29 -3.52
CA ILE A 2 -2.06 -2.53 -4.77
C ILE A 2 -3.54 -2.62 -4.41
N PHE A 3 -4.35 -1.78 -5.04
CA PHE A 3 -5.80 -1.80 -4.95
C PHE A 3 -6.37 -2.09 -6.33
N THR A 4 -7.57 -2.65 -6.40
CA THR A 4 -8.28 -2.66 -7.68
C THR A 4 -8.78 -1.25 -8.03
N GLU A 5 -9.00 -0.97 -9.30
CA GLU A 5 -9.54 0.34 -9.73
C GLU A 5 -10.87 0.68 -9.02
N ASP A 6 -11.71 -0.32 -8.75
CA ASP A 6 -12.97 -0.15 -8.02
C ASP A 6 -12.79 0.09 -6.51
N GLN A 7 -11.60 -0.19 -5.97
CA GLN A 7 -11.23 0.12 -4.59
C GLN A 7 -10.64 1.51 -4.43
N LYS A 8 -10.51 2.27 -5.53
CA LYS A 8 -10.11 3.67 -5.47
C LYS A 8 -11.11 4.47 -4.64
N ASP A 9 -10.61 5.27 -3.71
CA ASP A 9 -11.38 6.07 -2.76
C ASP A 9 -12.28 5.23 -1.82
N SER A 10 -12.03 3.92 -1.74
CA SER A 10 -12.76 3.02 -0.84
C SER A 10 -12.35 3.19 0.62
N SER A 11 -13.17 2.65 1.52
CA SER A 11 -12.85 2.57 2.94
C SER A 11 -11.55 1.80 3.21
N SER A 12 -11.23 0.81 2.39
CA SER A 12 -9.98 0.03 2.49
C SER A 12 -8.75 0.87 2.15
N GLU A 13 -8.81 1.66 1.09
CA GLU A 13 -7.72 2.58 0.72
C GLU A 13 -7.53 3.65 1.80
N LEU A 14 -8.63 4.23 2.30
CA LEU A 14 -8.58 5.22 3.36
C LEU A 14 -8.01 4.65 4.65
N ALA A 15 -8.41 3.44 5.03
CA ALA A 15 -7.87 2.76 6.20
C ALA A 15 -6.37 2.53 6.08
N PHE A 16 -5.88 2.12 4.90
CA PHE A 16 -4.46 1.97 4.63
C PHE A 16 -3.71 3.31 4.80
N LYS A 17 -4.18 4.39 4.16
CA LYS A 17 -3.58 5.73 4.29
C LYS A 17 -3.55 6.20 5.74
N TYR A 18 -4.64 5.97 6.47
CA TYR A 18 -4.76 6.36 7.88
C TYR A 18 -3.83 5.54 8.79
N ALA A 19 -3.63 4.25 8.51
CA ALA A 19 -2.70 3.42 9.26
C ALA A 19 -1.26 3.95 9.15
N VAL A 20 -0.80 4.28 7.94
CA VAL A 20 0.52 4.90 7.73
C VAL A 20 0.62 6.22 8.49
N TYR A 21 -0.39 7.09 8.36
CA TYR A 21 -0.43 8.36 9.08
C TYR A 21 -0.33 8.16 10.60
N ARG A 22 -1.10 7.22 11.15
CA ARG A 22 -1.11 6.92 12.59
C ARG A 22 0.23 6.44 13.09
N ILE A 23 0.88 5.53 12.37
CA ILE A 23 2.21 5.03 12.73
C ILE A 23 3.23 6.17 12.70
N ASN A 24 3.28 6.96 11.62
CA ASN A 24 4.23 8.07 11.51
C ASN A 24 4.00 9.18 12.56
N LYS A 25 2.77 9.33 13.06
CA LYS A 25 2.44 10.32 14.09
C LYS A 25 2.70 9.82 15.50
N ASP A 26 2.69 8.51 15.71
CA ASP A 26 2.92 7.89 17.01
C ASP A 26 4.42 7.83 17.31
N LYS A 27 4.90 8.72 18.19
CA LYS A 27 6.32 8.78 18.57
C LYS A 27 6.81 7.58 19.37
N SER A 28 5.92 6.67 19.80
CA SER A 28 6.31 5.41 20.44
C SER A 28 6.55 4.30 19.43
N LEU A 29 6.00 4.41 18.22
CA LEU A 29 6.08 3.42 17.17
C LEU A 29 6.99 3.94 16.06
N LEU A 30 8.10 3.23 15.83
CA LEU A 30 9.06 3.60 14.78
C LEU A 30 9.52 5.07 14.85
N PRO A 31 9.99 5.57 16.02
CA PRO A 31 10.28 6.99 16.24
C PRO A 31 11.31 7.61 15.28
N ASN A 32 12.18 6.78 14.71
CA ASN A 32 13.26 7.19 13.81
C ASN A 32 13.01 6.74 12.36
N THR A 33 11.78 6.39 12.02
CA THR A 33 11.44 5.87 10.69
C THR A 33 10.14 6.49 10.20
N THR A 34 10.15 6.94 8.95
CA THR A 34 8.96 7.45 8.28
C THR A 34 8.51 6.44 7.24
N LEU A 35 7.32 5.89 7.41
CA LEU A 35 6.68 5.05 6.41
C LEU A 35 6.22 5.90 5.24
N VAL A 36 6.68 5.54 4.05
CA VAL A 36 6.22 6.07 2.77
C VAL A 36 5.53 4.96 2.01
N TYR A 37 4.54 5.31 1.19
CA TYR A 37 3.83 4.35 0.37
C TYR A 37 3.63 4.88 -1.04
N ASP A 38 3.53 3.95 -1.97
CA ASP A 38 3.02 4.17 -3.31
C ASP A 38 1.73 3.34 -3.48
N ILE A 39 0.72 3.88 -4.16
CA ILE A 39 -0.54 3.18 -4.43
C ILE A 39 -0.64 2.98 -5.93
N GLU A 40 -0.69 1.71 -6.35
CA GLU A 40 -1.01 1.32 -7.71
C GLU A 40 -2.45 0.80 -7.78
N TYR A 41 -3.17 1.17 -8.83
CA TYR A 41 -4.49 0.62 -9.15
C TYR A 41 -4.37 -0.36 -10.30
N VAL A 42 -5.02 -1.51 -10.18
CA VAL A 42 -5.06 -2.55 -11.22
C VAL A 42 -6.49 -2.93 -11.55
N PRO A 43 -6.80 -3.34 -12.80
CA PRO A 43 -8.12 -3.86 -13.12
C PRO A 43 -8.46 -5.07 -12.24
N ARG A 44 -9.72 -5.19 -11.81
CA ARG A 44 -10.19 -6.29 -10.95
C ARG A 44 -9.94 -7.67 -11.56
N ASP A 45 -10.08 -7.79 -12.88
CA ASP A 45 -9.94 -9.05 -13.62
C ASP A 45 -8.47 -9.43 -13.86
N ASP A 46 -7.51 -8.59 -13.47
CA ASP A 46 -6.08 -8.80 -13.68
C ASP A 46 -5.38 -9.54 -12.52
N SER A 47 -6.15 -10.35 -11.78
CA SER A 47 -5.69 -11.09 -10.60
C SER A 47 -4.47 -12.00 -10.86
N PHE A 48 -4.22 -12.37 -12.11
CA PHE A 48 -3.06 -13.15 -12.53
C PHE A 48 -1.74 -12.35 -12.56
N ARG A 49 -1.77 -11.02 -12.72
CA ARG A 49 -0.56 -10.16 -12.77
C ARG A 49 -0.15 -9.61 -11.41
N THR A 50 -1.05 -9.57 -10.41
CA THR A 50 -0.75 -9.16 -9.03
C THR A 50 0.37 -10.00 -8.40
N SER A 51 0.48 -11.28 -8.78
CA SER A 51 1.53 -12.20 -8.31
C SER A 51 2.93 -11.87 -8.85
N LYS A 52 3.06 -11.11 -9.94
CA LYS A 52 4.36 -10.87 -10.59
C LYS A 52 5.15 -9.71 -9.99
N LYS A 53 4.49 -8.69 -9.45
CA LYS A 53 5.18 -7.52 -8.86
C LYS A 53 5.61 -7.68 -7.40
N GLY A 54 4.99 -8.59 -6.64
CA GLY A 54 5.43 -8.91 -5.27
C GLY A 54 6.84 -9.52 -5.17
N LYS A 55 7.43 -9.94 -6.31
CA LYS A 55 8.78 -10.51 -6.42
C LYS A 55 9.78 -9.65 -7.19
N ALA A 56 9.42 -8.43 -7.61
CA ALA A 56 10.27 -7.59 -8.47
C ALA A 56 11.03 -6.47 -7.72
N SER A 57 11.06 -6.49 -6.38
CA SER A 57 11.95 -5.64 -5.55
C SER A 57 13.11 -6.43 -4.93
N SER A 58 13.40 -7.62 -5.45
CA SER A 58 14.62 -8.37 -5.16
C SER A 58 15.41 -8.55 -6.45
N ASN A 59 15.94 -7.45 -6.97
CA ASN A 59 17.07 -7.50 -7.90
C ASN A 59 18.25 -6.81 -7.23
N ILE A 60 19.24 -7.65 -6.92
CA ILE A 60 20.69 -7.43 -6.71
C ILE A 60 21.15 -5.97 -6.63
#